data_AF-A0A2D4HCZ6-F1
#
_entry.id   AF-A0A2D4HCZ6-F1
#
_cell.length_a   1.000
_cell.length_b   1.000
_cell.length_c   1.000
_cell.angle_alpha   90.00
_cell.angle_beta   90.00
_cell.angle_gamma   90.00
#
_symmetry.space_group_name_H-M   'P 1'
#
loop_
_entity.id
_entity.type
_entity.pdbx_description
1 polymer ?
#
loop_
_entity_poly.entity_id
_entity_poly.type
_entity_poly.pdbx_seq_one_letter_code
_entity_poly.pdbx_strand_id
1 'polypeptide(L)'
;KMQEIIGWEERESDGIFSPGGSISNLYSVLIARYKYYPEIKTKGMAALPEIILFISEHSHYSIKKAAAVVGIGVDNVTAIKCDERGKMIPTELEENIIKVKRQASWG
;
A
#
# COMPACT_ATOMS: atom_id res chain seq x y z
N LYS A 1 -14.02 -20.16 -3.55
CA LYS A 1 -13.28 -20.96 -2.54
C LYS A 1 -12.33 -20.12 -1.67
N MET A 2 -11.23 -19.52 -2.17
CA MET A 2 -10.33 -18.73 -1.27
C MET A 2 -10.98 -17.42 -0.77
N GLN A 3 -11.64 -16.67 -1.65
CA GLN A 3 -12.34 -15.43 -1.29
C GLN A 3 -13.46 -15.68 -0.27
N GLU A 4 -14.20 -16.78 -0.43
CA GLU A 4 -15.23 -17.25 0.50
C GLU A 4 -14.66 -17.54 1.90
N ILE A 5 -13.47 -18.18 1.99
CA ILE A 5 -12.78 -18.42 3.28
C ILE A 5 -12.36 -17.10 3.95
N ILE A 6 -11.97 -16.10 3.16
CA ILE A 6 -11.65 -14.75 3.66
C ILE A 6 -12.92 -14.03 4.16
N GLY A 7 -14.11 -14.46 3.73
CA GLY A 7 -15.40 -13.87 4.09
C GLY A 7 -15.90 -12.82 3.10
N TRP A 8 -15.44 -12.83 1.85
CA TRP A 8 -15.91 -11.93 0.80
C TRP A 8 -16.97 -12.58 -0.09
N GLU A 9 -17.94 -11.78 -0.54
CA GLU A 9 -18.93 -12.20 -1.53
C GLU A 9 -18.28 -12.37 -2.92
N GLU A 10 -18.73 -13.35 -3.70
CA GLU A 10 -18.16 -13.63 -5.03
C GLU A 10 -18.29 -12.45 -6.00
N ARG A 11 -19.32 -11.60 -5.84
CA ARG A 11 -19.54 -10.43 -6.71
C ARG A 11 -18.64 -9.25 -6.38
N GLU A 12 -17.97 -9.26 -5.22
CA GLU A 12 -17.18 -8.14 -4.71
C GLU A 12 -15.68 -8.43 -4.71
N SER A 13 -15.26 -9.59 -5.19
CA SER A 13 -13.87 -10.04 -5.11
C SER A 13 -13.35 -10.61 -6.41
N ASP A 14 -12.09 -10.28 -6.72
CA ASP A 14 -11.35 -10.82 -7.85
C ASP A 14 -9.94 -11.21 -7.39
N GLY A 15 -9.23 -12.03 -8.17
CA GLY A 15 -7.90 -12.51 -7.82
C GLY A 15 -7.20 -13.27 -8.93
N ILE A 16 -5.88 -13.17 -8.95
CA ILE A 16 -5.00 -13.90 -9.88
C ILE A 16 -3.91 -14.63 -9.12
N PHE A 17 -3.44 -15.77 -9.67
CA PHE A 17 -2.23 -16.41 -9.17
C PHE A 17 -1.01 -15.64 -9.68
N SER A 18 -0.08 -15.35 -8.77
CA SER A 18 1.20 -14.70 -9.10
C SER A 18 2.37 -15.63 -8.77
N PRO A 19 3.53 -15.45 -9.43
CA PRO A 19 4.74 -16.22 -9.14
C PRO A 19 5.39 -15.73 -7.82
N GLY A 20 4.76 -16.08 -6.69
CA GLY A 20 5.21 -15.76 -5.34
C GLY A 20 4.53 -14.53 -4.71
N GLY A 21 4.57 -14.47 -3.37
CA GLY A 21 3.91 -13.43 -2.57
C GLY A 21 4.47 -12.01 -2.76
N SER A 22 5.75 -11.89 -3.11
CA SER A 22 6.35 -10.59 -3.45
C SER A 22 5.68 -9.94 -4.66
N ILE A 23 5.31 -10.73 -5.68
CA ILE A 23 4.59 -10.23 -6.85
C ILE A 23 3.11 -9.98 -6.51
N SER A 24 2.50 -10.77 -5.62
CA SER A 24 1.16 -10.45 -5.10
C SER A 24 1.11 -9.07 -4.43
N ASN A 25 2.13 -8.75 -3.63
CA ASN A 25 2.29 -7.45 -2.98
C ASN A 25 2.57 -6.31 -3.99
N LEU A 26 3.27 -6.60 -5.09
CA LEU A 26 3.40 -5.64 -6.19
C LEU A 26 2.03 -5.35 -6.83
N TYR A 27 1.24 -6.39 -7.10
CA TYR A 27 -0.12 -6.23 -7.64
C TYR A 27 -1.02 -5.45 -6.69
N SER A 28 -0.97 -5.68 -5.38
CA SER A 28 -1.81 -4.93 -4.43
C SER A 28 -1.54 -3.43 -4.48
N VAL A 29 -0.27 -3.02 -4.54
CA VAL A 29 0.12 -1.60 -4.66
C VAL A 29 -0.31 -1.03 -6.01
N LEU A 30 -0.13 -1.77 -7.10
CA LEU A 30 -0.56 -1.36 -8.45
C LEU A 30 -2.07 -1.12 -8.52
N ILE A 31 -2.86 -2.06 -7.98
CA ILE A 31 -4.32 -1.99 -7.99
C ILE A 31 -4.81 -0.84 -7.12
N ALA A 32 -4.28 -0.68 -5.91
CA ALA A 32 -4.64 0.43 -5.03
C ALA A 32 -4.38 1.78 -5.71
N ARG A 33 -3.20 1.95 -6.31
CA ARG A 33 -2.85 3.17 -7.03
C ARG A 33 -3.76 3.43 -8.23
N TYR A 34 -4.05 2.41 -9.04
CA TYR A 34 -4.95 2.56 -10.20
C TYR A 34 -6.39 2.88 -9.79
N LYS A 35 -6.87 2.31 -8.67
CA LYS A 35 -8.22 2.59 -8.14
C LYS A 35 -8.41 4.06 -7.78
N TYR A 36 -7.40 4.69 -7.17
CA TYR A 36 -7.48 6.11 -6.77
C TYR A 36 -7.06 7.08 -7.88
N TYR A 37 -6.14 6.68 -8.75
CA TYR A 37 -5.57 7.52 -9.81
C TYR A 37 -5.47 6.76 -11.14
N PRO A 38 -6.60 6.46 -11.80
CA PRO A 38 -6.62 5.67 -13.04
C PRO A 38 -5.84 6.34 -14.19
N GLU A 39 -5.73 7.67 -14.19
CA GLU A 39 -4.98 8.46 -15.15
C GLU A 39 -3.49 8.15 -15.15
N ILE A 40 -2.95 7.52 -14.10
CA ILE A 40 -1.55 7.11 -14.06
C ILE A 40 -1.16 6.23 -15.25
N LYS A 41 -2.11 5.42 -15.73
CA LYS A 41 -1.87 4.48 -16.82
C LYS A 41 -1.44 5.20 -18.11
N THR A 42 -1.88 6.44 -18.30
CA THR A 42 -1.57 7.23 -19.50
C THR A 42 -0.69 8.43 -19.22
N LYS A 43 -0.77 9.03 -18.03
CA LYS A 43 -0.04 10.25 -17.66
C LYS A 43 1.24 9.99 -16.84
N GLY A 44 1.41 8.79 -16.30
CA GLY A 44 2.56 8.43 -15.46
C GLY A 44 2.54 9.07 -14.06
N MET A 45 3.55 8.73 -13.23
CA MET A 45 3.63 9.17 -11.82
C MET A 45 3.72 10.68 -11.63
N ALA A 46 4.30 11.41 -12.59
CA ALA A 46 4.46 12.87 -12.49
C ALA A 46 3.13 13.65 -12.51
N ALA A 47 2.05 13.00 -12.94
CA ALA A 47 0.72 13.60 -12.96
C ALA A 47 -0.08 13.38 -11.66
N LEU A 48 0.48 12.64 -10.70
CA LEU A 48 -0.18 12.28 -9.45
C LEU A 48 0.37 13.14 -8.30
N PRO A 49 -0.42 13.33 -7.23
CA PRO A 49 0.11 13.83 -5.98
C PRO A 49 1.12 12.83 -5.39
N GLU A 50 1.85 13.27 -4.37
CA GLU A 50 2.70 12.38 -3.59
C GLU A 50 1.86 11.28 -2.93
N ILE A 51 2.26 10.02 -3.13
CA ILE A 51 1.59 8.83 -2.60
C ILE A 51 2.46 8.25 -1.50
N ILE A 52 1.88 8.05 -0.31
CA ILE A 52 2.58 7.44 0.83
C ILE A 52 1.94 6.11 1.18
N LEU A 53 2.77 5.08 1.37
CA LEU A 53 2.37 3.76 1.85
C LEU A 53 2.71 3.63 3.33
N PHE A 54 1.82 2.98 4.09
CA PHE A 54 2.07 2.62 5.48
C PHE A 54 2.20 1.10 5.60
N ILE A 55 3.24 0.65 6.28
CA ILE A 55 3.50 -0.78 6.56
C ILE A 55 3.87 -0.95 8.03
N SER A 56 3.78 -2.17 8.56
CA SER A 56 4.38 -2.46 9.87
C SER A 56 5.91 -2.44 9.73
N GLU A 57 6.63 -2.01 10.76
CA GLU A 57 8.10 -2.09 10.79
C GLU A 57 8.65 -3.53 10.63
N HIS A 58 7.84 -4.55 10.95
CA HIS A 58 8.16 -5.97 10.74
C HIS A 58 7.60 -6.54 9.43
N SER A 59 7.03 -5.69 8.55
CA SER A 59 6.48 -6.15 7.28
C SER A 59 7.57 -6.67 6.35
N HIS A 60 7.18 -7.61 5.48
CA HIS A 60 8.08 -8.15 4.48
C HIS A 60 8.61 -7.05 3.55
N TYR A 61 9.92 -7.07 3.28
CA TYR A 61 10.62 -6.03 2.51
C TYR A 61 10.08 -5.84 1.09
N SER A 62 9.28 -6.79 0.56
CA SER A 62 8.71 -6.72 -0.79
C SER A 62 7.84 -5.50 -1.00
N ILE A 63 7.20 -4.93 0.03
CA ILE A 63 6.39 -3.70 -0.14
C ILE A 63 7.28 -2.51 -0.49
N LYS A 64 8.46 -2.38 0.15
CA LYS A 64 9.45 -1.35 -0.22
C LYS A 64 9.96 -1.56 -1.65
N LYS A 65 10.22 -2.81 -2.05
CA LYS A 65 10.57 -3.12 -3.45
C LYS A 65 9.43 -2.78 -4.42
N ALA A 66 8.19 -3.07 -4.06
CA ALA A 66 7.03 -2.72 -4.87
C ALA A 66 6.94 -1.21 -5.07
N ALA A 67 7.06 -0.41 -3.99
CA ALA A 67 7.05 1.06 -4.07
C ALA A 67 8.16 1.61 -5.00
N ALA A 68 9.36 1.03 -4.93
CA ALA A 68 10.45 1.38 -5.85
C ALA A 68 10.11 1.02 -7.31
N VAL A 69 9.65 -0.21 -7.57
CA VAL A 69 9.32 -0.70 -8.92
C VAL A 69 8.20 0.09 -9.56
N VAL A 70 7.17 0.46 -8.80
CA VAL A 70 6.03 1.20 -9.35
C VAL A 70 6.33 2.70 -9.50
N GLY A 71 7.46 3.20 -8.98
CA GLY A 71 7.85 4.61 -9.08
C GLY A 71 7.25 5.53 -8.01
N ILE A 72 6.81 4.97 -6.87
CA ILE A 72 6.41 5.74 -5.68
C ILE A 72 7.65 6.18 -4.88
N GLY A 73 8.70 5.37 -4.88
CA GLY A 73 9.91 5.62 -4.11
C GLY A 73 9.87 4.99 -2.72
N VAL A 74 11.03 4.58 -2.21
CA VAL A 74 11.14 3.89 -0.91
C VAL A 74 10.97 4.85 0.27
N ASP A 75 11.32 6.13 0.08
CA ASP A 75 11.18 7.18 1.11
C ASP A 75 9.71 7.48 1.41
N ASN A 76 8.83 7.18 0.46
CA ASN A 76 7.38 7.27 0.59
C ASN A 76 6.74 6.01 1.21
N VAL A 77 7.53 5.13 1.81
CA VAL A 77 7.05 3.97 2.57
C VAL A 77 7.34 4.15 4.05
N THR A 78 6.31 4.56 4.79
CA THR A 78 6.40 4.80 6.24
C THR A 78 6.18 3.49 7.02
N ALA A 79 7.17 3.12 7.81
CA ALA A 79 7.06 2.01 8.76
C ALA A 79 6.38 2.48 10.06
N ILE A 80 5.32 1.79 10.45
CA ILE A 80 4.55 2.03 11.68
C ILE A 80 5.04 1.08 12.76
N LYS A 81 5.22 1.64 13.96
CA LYS A 81 5.69 0.90 15.13
C LYS A 81 4.80 -0.29 15.46
N CYS A 82 5.43 -1.32 16.02
CA CYS A 82 4.76 -2.47 16.56
C CYS A 82 4.81 -2.50 18.10
N ASP A 83 3.86 -3.21 18.68
CA ASP A 83 3.89 -3.58 20.09
C ASP A 83 4.98 -4.65 20.36
N GLU A 84 5.15 -5.01 21.62
CA GLU A 84 6.12 -6.04 22.06
C GLU A 84 5.87 -7.43 21.43
N ARG A 85 4.69 -7.65 20.84
CA ARG A 85 4.29 -8.89 20.16
C ARG A 85 4.51 -8.79 18.64
N GLY A 86 5.09 -7.70 18.16
CA GLY A 86 5.34 -7.45 16.75
C GLY A 86 4.11 -7.10 15.92
N LYS A 87 3.01 -6.67 16.56
CA LYS A 87 1.79 -6.22 15.87
C LYS A 87 1.80 -4.71 15.70
N MET A 88 1.44 -4.22 14.51
CA MET A 88 1.30 -2.79 14.26
C MET A 88 0.36 -2.16 15.30
N ILE A 89 0.78 -1.03 15.87
CA ILE A 89 -0.04 -0.24 16.81
C ILE A 89 -1.00 0.63 15.99
N PRO A 90 -2.34 0.45 16.09
CA PRO A 90 -3.29 1.19 15.26
C PRO A 90 -3.29 2.70 15.51
N THR A 91 -3.04 3.14 16.75
CA THR A 91 -2.97 4.57 17.08
C THR A 91 -1.78 5.26 16.42
N GLU A 92 -0.62 4.58 16.37
CA GLU A 92 0.56 5.08 15.65
C GLU A 92 0.29 5.18 14.14
N LEU A 93 -0.47 4.24 13.55
CA LEU A 93 -0.90 4.34 12.15
C LEU A 93 -1.77 5.59 11.91
N GLU A 94 -2.80 5.80 12.74
CA GLU A 94 -3.72 6.94 12.62
C GLU A 94 -2.97 8.28 12.76
N GLU A 95 -2.09 8.39 13.75
CA GLU A 95 -1.27 9.58 13.98
C GLU A 95 -0.37 9.91 12.77
N ASN A 96 0.24 8.89 12.15
CA ASN A 96 1.06 9.07 10.95
C ASN A 96 0.22 9.50 9.73
N ILE A 97 -0.98 8.95 9.55
CA ILE A 97 -1.91 9.37 8.49
C ILE A 97 -2.27 10.86 8.66
N ILE A 98 -2.63 11.28 9.89
CA ILE A 98 -2.97 12.68 10.19
C ILE A 98 -1.78 13.60 9.93
N LYS A 99 -0.58 13.20 10.39
CA LYS A 99 0.66 13.97 10.19
C LYS A 99 0.96 14.22 8.72
N VAL A 100 0.90 13.16 7.90
CA VAL A 100 1.14 13.24 6.45
C VAL A 100 0.10 14.12 5.77
N LYS A 101 -1.19 13.94 6.07
CA LYS A 101 -2.26 14.77 5.48
C LYS A 101 -2.08 16.26 5.82
N ARG A 102 -1.65 16.58 7.05
CA ARG A 102 -1.35 17.96 7.44
C ARG A 102 -0.21 18.51 6.59
N GLN A 103 0.91 17.81 6.49
CA GLN A 103 2.08 18.26 5.70
C GLN A 103 1.72 18.50 4.23
N ALA A 104 0.91 17.64 3.62
CA ALA A 104 0.42 17.80 2.25
C ALA A 104 -0.54 18.99 2.05
N SER A 105 -1.19 19.49 3.11
CA SER A 105 -2.13 20.62 3.05
C SER A 105 -1.44 21.99 3.11
N TRP A 106 -0.14 22.04 3.39
CA TRP A 106 0.67 23.27 3.46
C TRP A 106 1.60 23.45 2.25
N GLY A 107 1.55 22.52 1.28
CA GLY A 107 2.39 22.51 0.06
C GLY A 107 1.66 22.98 -1.18
#